data_AF-A0A954FXG0-F1
#
_entry.id   AF-A0A954FXG0-F1
#
_cell.length_a   1.000
_cell.length_b   1.000
_cell.length_c   1.000
_cell.angle_alpha   90.00
_cell.angle_beta   90.00
_cell.angle_gamma   90.00
#
_symmetry.space_group_name_H-M   'P 1'
#
loop_
_entity.id
_entity.type
_entity.pdbx_description
1 polymer ?
#
loop_
_entity_poly.entity_id
_entity_poly.type
_entity_poly.pdbx_seq_one_letter_code
_entity_poly.pdbx_strand_id
1 'polypeptide(L)'
;MVFLAIYLVLQWQQTDRRVEQVAKQNSETHSGELTGQKTLPPLIDTDPQAPVKQGQGAHQTQQAIPPVSSGSPGTTQTGSASAKTKQTPANSNRPPPTESSKPDLKSQPESGQLRDLGGKVWESAAGLKYGPGSQEKHRLLHIMRHAEDQPDRPGKHGVFAGNGEQIKVLALIDEAYLQALKGGRNVQKKQEGNRVVYTVDLGRQIGFVGGQVGNQQGKPAAYKIRLVLEGTNVITAFPL
;
A
#
# COMPACT_ATOMS: atom_id res chain seq x y z
N MET A 1 0.85 -12.30 42.97
CA MET A 1 0.43 -12.45 41.56
C MET A 1 -0.91 -13.21 41.45
N VAL A 2 -1.97 -12.79 42.16
CA VAL A 2 -3.35 -13.35 42.00
C VAL A 2 -4.41 -12.29 42.37
N PHE A 3 -4.21 -11.02 41.99
CA PHE A 3 -5.20 -9.97 42.25
C PHE A 3 -5.46 -9.03 41.07
N LEU A 4 -4.83 -9.25 39.91
CA LEU A 4 -5.04 -8.42 38.70
C LEU A 4 -6.03 -9.04 37.69
N ALA A 5 -6.42 -10.31 37.87
CA ALA A 5 -7.32 -11.01 36.95
C ALA A 5 -8.82 -10.79 37.24
N ILE A 6 -9.19 -10.28 38.41
CA ILE A 6 -10.61 -10.10 38.80
C ILE A 6 -11.16 -8.75 38.31
N TYR A 7 -10.30 -7.74 38.10
CA TYR A 7 -10.73 -6.40 37.69
C TYR A 7 -11.16 -6.30 36.23
N LEU A 8 -10.73 -7.23 35.35
CA LEU A 8 -11.05 -7.17 33.92
C LEU A 8 -12.37 -7.86 33.53
N VAL A 9 -12.92 -8.72 34.40
CA VAL A 9 -14.22 -9.41 34.17
C VAL A 9 -15.41 -8.53 34.64
N LEU A 10 -15.18 -7.61 35.58
CA LEU A 10 -16.24 -6.75 36.13
C LEU A 10 -16.64 -5.59 35.19
N GLN A 11 -15.79 -5.21 34.24
CA GLN A 11 -16.08 -4.13 33.28
C GLN A 11 -16.94 -4.59 32.09
N TRP A 12 -17.07 -5.90 31.83
CA TRP A 12 -17.89 -6.43 30.74
C TRP A 12 -19.36 -6.68 31.14
N GLN A 13 -19.66 -6.92 32.42
CA GLN A 13 -21.04 -7.10 32.90
C GLN A 13 -21.83 -5.79 33.09
N GLN A 14 -21.15 -4.63 33.11
CA GLN A 14 -21.80 -3.32 33.28
C GLN A 14 -22.32 -2.71 31.98
N THR A 15 -21.75 -3.08 30.83
CA THR A 15 -22.20 -2.60 29.51
C THR A 15 -23.52 -3.24 29.07
N ASP A 16 -23.75 -4.52 29.35
CA ASP A 16 -25.01 -5.20 28.97
C ASP A 16 -26.23 -4.70 29.76
N ARG A 17 -26.06 -4.35 31.05
CA ARG A 17 -27.15 -3.77 31.85
C ARG A 17 -27.55 -2.36 31.42
N ARG A 18 -26.66 -1.60 30.79
CA ARG A 18 -26.96 -0.23 30.31
C ARG A 18 -27.75 -0.24 29.01
N VAL A 19 -27.56 -1.26 28.16
CA VAL A 19 -28.33 -1.41 26.91
C VAL A 19 -29.77 -1.86 27.19
N GLU A 20 -29.98 -2.71 28.20
CA GLU A 20 -31.34 -3.17 28.55
C GLU A 20 -32.19 -2.08 29.25
N GLN A 21 -31.58 -1.16 30.01
CA GLN A 21 -32.32 -0.05 30.65
C GLN A 21 -32.72 1.07 29.67
N VAL A 22 -31.93 1.34 28.63
CA VAL A 22 -32.28 2.36 27.61
C VAL A 22 -33.38 1.86 26.65
N ALA A 23 -33.48 0.54 26.44
CA ALA A 23 -34.52 -0.06 25.62
C ALA A 23 -35.90 -0.15 26.31
N LYS A 24 -35.98 -0.04 27.64
CA LYS A 24 -37.23 -0.10 28.42
C LYS A 24 -37.84 1.26 28.78
N GLN A 25 -37.21 2.38 28.43
CA GLN A 25 -37.74 3.73 28.72
C GLN A 25 -38.38 4.44 27.51
N ASN A 26 -38.34 3.86 26.30
CA ASN A 26 -38.85 4.51 25.07
C ASN A 26 -40.21 3.96 24.58
N SER A 27 -40.95 3.24 25.42
CA SER A 27 -42.25 2.68 25.05
C SER A 27 -43.28 2.97 26.14
N GLU A 28 -43.73 4.22 26.19
CA GLU A 28 -44.94 4.77 26.86
C GLU A 28 -44.68 6.30 26.91
N THR A 29 -45.33 7.18 26.13
CA THR A 29 -46.68 7.69 26.41
C THR A 29 -47.07 8.73 25.32
N HIS A 30 -48.28 8.55 24.78
CA HIS A 30 -49.27 9.54 24.28
C HIS A 30 -49.05 10.53 23.12
N SER A 31 -49.92 10.32 22.13
CA SER A 31 -50.78 11.25 21.39
C SER A 31 -51.10 12.60 22.05
N GLY A 32 -51.10 13.69 21.26
CA GLY A 32 -51.81 14.93 21.58
C GLY A 32 -51.30 16.21 20.90
N GLU A 33 -52.00 16.59 19.83
CA GLU A 33 -52.51 17.95 19.53
C GLU A 33 -51.60 19.19 19.33
N LEU A 34 -52.05 20.01 18.36
CA LEU A 34 -51.52 21.28 17.89
C LEU A 34 -51.64 22.42 18.92
N THR A 35 -50.63 23.30 18.99
CA THR A 35 -50.69 24.77 18.81
C THR A 35 -49.52 25.48 19.51
N GLY A 36 -49.10 26.63 18.98
CA GLY A 36 -48.65 27.74 19.83
C GLY A 36 -47.15 28.09 19.83
N GLN A 37 -46.86 29.24 19.24
CA GLN A 37 -45.63 30.04 19.26
C GLN A 37 -45.02 30.23 20.67
N LYS A 38 -43.70 30.53 20.74
CA LYS A 38 -43.11 31.81 21.25
C LYS A 38 -41.69 31.66 21.88
N THR A 39 -40.72 32.33 21.24
CA THR A 39 -39.61 33.14 21.81
C THR A 39 -38.45 32.52 22.66
N LEU A 40 -37.21 32.82 22.23
CA LEU A 40 -35.88 32.62 22.86
C LEU A 40 -35.62 33.53 24.09
N PRO A 41 -34.66 33.23 25.00
CA PRO A 41 -33.26 33.72 24.84
C PRO A 41 -32.14 32.76 25.36
N PRO A 42 -30.83 33.07 25.15
CA PRO A 42 -29.67 32.21 25.48
C PRO A 42 -28.94 32.60 26.78
N LEU A 43 -28.13 31.69 27.35
CA LEU A 43 -27.22 31.97 28.48
C LEU A 43 -25.98 31.03 28.40
N ILE A 44 -24.83 31.51 27.90
CA ILE A 44 -23.60 31.96 28.60
C ILE A 44 -22.65 30.85 29.10
N ASP A 45 -21.38 31.08 28.72
CA ASP A 45 -20.09 30.44 28.98
C ASP A 45 -19.81 29.95 30.41
N THR A 46 -18.97 28.90 30.51
CA THR A 46 -17.73 28.95 31.31
C THR A 46 -16.78 27.78 31.01
N ASP A 47 -15.61 28.12 30.49
CA ASP A 47 -14.34 27.38 30.64
C ASP A 47 -13.72 27.80 31.99
N PRO A 48 -12.98 26.95 32.72
CA PRO A 48 -11.53 27.17 32.72
C PRO A 48 -10.64 25.91 32.85
N GLN A 49 -9.61 25.94 32.00
CA GLN A 49 -8.23 25.43 32.08
C GLN A 49 -7.62 24.87 33.40
N ALA A 50 -6.72 23.90 33.14
CA ALA A 50 -5.37 23.64 33.72
C ALA A 50 -5.23 22.52 34.79
N PRO A 51 -4.03 21.93 35.05
CA PRO A 51 -2.73 22.04 34.36
C PRO A 51 -1.97 20.70 34.08
N VAL A 52 -0.89 20.90 33.31
CA VAL A 52 0.32 20.12 33.02
C VAL A 52 0.96 19.37 34.21
N LYS A 53 1.49 18.16 33.97
CA LYS A 53 2.71 17.66 34.65
C LYS A 53 3.67 16.94 33.69
N GLN A 54 4.86 17.52 33.57
CA GLN A 54 6.09 16.90 33.09
C GLN A 54 6.60 15.85 34.07
N GLY A 55 7.21 14.79 33.55
CA GLY A 55 7.99 13.81 34.31
C GLY A 55 9.08 13.22 33.43
N GLN A 56 10.32 13.65 33.68
CA GLN A 56 11.56 13.17 33.07
C GLN A 56 11.90 11.76 33.57
N GLY A 57 12.60 10.98 32.74
CA GLY A 57 13.12 9.67 33.12
C GLY A 57 14.09 9.12 32.07
N ALA A 58 15.29 9.68 32.04
CA ALA A 58 16.42 9.19 31.26
C ALA A 58 16.99 7.92 31.91
N HIS A 59 17.18 6.84 31.14
CA HIS A 59 18.16 5.81 31.46
C HIS A 59 18.87 5.39 30.16
N GLN A 60 20.04 5.97 29.95
CA GLN A 60 21.07 5.47 29.05
C GLN A 60 21.60 4.16 29.60
N THR A 61 21.74 3.15 28.75
CA THR A 61 22.73 2.08 28.99
C THR A 61 23.53 1.93 27.71
N GLN A 62 24.76 2.43 27.78
CA GLN A 62 25.82 2.20 26.81
C GLN A 62 26.36 0.79 27.05
N GLN A 63 26.43 -0.05 26.01
CA GLN A 63 27.36 -1.18 26.00
C GLN A 63 28.16 -1.17 24.71
N ALA A 64 29.46 -1.31 24.91
CA ALA A 64 30.53 -0.99 24.00
C ALA A 64 30.87 -2.16 23.06
N ILE A 65 31.40 -1.76 21.91
CA ILE A 65 32.12 -2.55 20.92
C ILE A 65 33.47 -3.00 21.49
N PRO A 66 33.98 -4.18 21.10
CA PRO A 66 35.41 -4.29 20.82
C PRO A 66 35.72 -4.80 19.39
N PRO A 67 36.96 -4.59 18.90
CA PRO A 67 37.25 -4.39 17.47
C PRO A 67 38.14 -5.47 16.82
N VAL A 68 38.20 -5.39 15.48
CA VAL A 68 39.23 -5.81 14.49
C VAL A 68 39.77 -7.25 14.42
N SER A 69 39.73 -7.83 13.21
CA SER A 69 40.94 -8.37 12.56
C SER A 69 40.79 -8.46 11.03
N SER A 70 41.58 -7.65 10.34
CA SER A 70 41.99 -7.73 8.94
C SER A 70 42.93 -8.93 8.70
N GLY A 71 42.78 -9.64 7.58
CA GLY A 71 43.72 -10.68 7.16
C GLY A 71 43.38 -11.39 5.84
N SER A 72 43.81 -10.79 4.72
CA SER A 72 44.23 -11.45 3.47
C SER A 72 45.61 -10.86 3.15
N PRO A 73 46.52 -11.46 2.35
CA PRO A 73 46.35 -12.59 1.41
C PRO A 73 47.45 -13.68 1.48
N GLY A 74 47.21 -14.83 0.85
CA GLY A 74 48.20 -15.90 0.68
C GLY A 74 48.21 -16.46 -0.75
N THR A 75 49.30 -16.17 -1.46
CA THR A 75 49.63 -16.61 -2.83
C THR A 75 50.55 -17.85 -2.80
N THR A 76 50.28 -18.87 -3.62
CA THR A 76 51.29 -19.75 -4.30
C THR A 76 50.54 -20.67 -5.29
N GLN A 77 50.59 -20.42 -6.60
CA GLN A 77 51.53 -20.92 -7.63
C GLN A 77 51.41 -22.40 -8.03
N THR A 78 51.75 -22.62 -9.32
CA THR A 78 51.94 -23.85 -10.12
C THR A 78 50.69 -24.36 -10.84
N GLY A 79 50.66 -24.62 -12.16
CA GLY A 79 51.71 -24.64 -13.19
C GLY A 79 51.40 -25.78 -14.19
N SER A 80 51.74 -25.58 -15.48
CA SER A 80 51.66 -26.53 -16.62
C SER A 80 50.38 -26.41 -17.47
N ALA A 81 50.37 -25.75 -18.64
CA ALA A 81 51.08 -25.97 -19.90
C ALA A 81 50.36 -26.95 -20.87
N SER A 82 49.83 -26.35 -21.94
CA SER A 82 49.93 -26.75 -23.35
C SER A 82 49.30 -28.06 -23.83
N ALA A 83 48.24 -27.92 -24.65
CA ALA A 83 48.07 -28.74 -25.85
C ALA A 83 47.40 -27.94 -26.97
N LYS A 84 48.22 -27.58 -27.96
CA LYS A 84 47.88 -27.08 -29.29
C LYS A 84 47.26 -28.24 -30.09
N THR A 85 46.14 -27.99 -30.77
CA THR A 85 45.74 -28.76 -31.97
C THR A 85 45.37 -27.79 -33.08
N LYS A 86 46.13 -27.86 -34.18
CA LYS A 86 45.93 -27.12 -35.42
C LYS A 86 44.80 -27.77 -36.25
N GLN A 87 43.87 -26.93 -36.67
CA GLN A 87 43.19 -26.81 -37.97
C GLN A 87 43.02 -28.05 -38.89
N THR A 88 41.77 -28.27 -39.29
CA THR A 88 41.39 -28.69 -40.65
C THR A 88 40.24 -27.79 -41.16
N PRO A 89 40.25 -27.34 -42.44
CA PRO A 89 39.24 -26.44 -42.97
C PRO A 89 38.00 -27.21 -43.43
N ALA A 90 36.87 -27.02 -42.77
CA ALA A 90 35.58 -27.52 -43.25
C ALA A 90 34.92 -26.45 -44.12
N ASN A 91 34.90 -26.74 -45.42
CA ASN A 91 34.10 -26.07 -46.43
C ASN A 91 32.61 -26.16 -46.03
N SER A 92 32.02 -25.04 -45.65
CA SER A 92 30.59 -24.93 -45.38
C SER A 92 30.08 -23.67 -46.05
N ASN A 93 29.23 -23.86 -47.07
CA ASN A 93 28.36 -22.85 -47.66
C ASN A 93 27.34 -22.35 -46.62
N ARG A 94 27.83 -21.72 -45.55
CA ARG A 94 27.01 -21.03 -44.57
C ARG A 94 27.00 -19.55 -44.98
N PRO A 95 25.86 -18.99 -45.41
CA PRO A 95 25.78 -17.56 -45.63
C PRO A 95 26.13 -16.82 -44.33
N PRO A 96 26.76 -15.63 -44.43
CA PRO A 96 27.15 -14.86 -43.25
C PRO A 96 25.91 -14.57 -42.40
N PRO A 97 26.04 -14.48 -41.06
CA PRO A 97 24.95 -14.02 -40.23
C PRO A 97 24.67 -12.57 -40.62
N THR A 98 23.54 -12.35 -41.29
CA THR A 98 23.04 -11.03 -41.59
C THR A 98 22.79 -10.32 -40.27
N GLU A 99 23.64 -9.36 -39.95
CA GLU A 99 23.30 -8.26 -39.05
C GLU A 99 22.02 -7.60 -39.57
N SER A 100 20.89 -7.84 -38.90
CA SER A 100 19.71 -6.96 -38.80
C SER A 100 18.49 -7.73 -38.31
N SER A 101 18.52 -8.17 -37.06
CA SER A 101 17.27 -8.29 -36.30
C SER A 101 17.23 -7.10 -35.36
N LYS A 102 16.78 -5.96 -35.89
CA LYS A 102 16.23 -4.88 -35.08
C LYS A 102 15.24 -5.53 -34.10
N PRO A 103 15.23 -5.20 -32.80
CA PRO A 103 14.21 -5.72 -31.91
C PRO A 103 12.85 -5.32 -32.49
N ASP A 104 12.05 -6.33 -32.81
CA ASP A 104 10.72 -6.16 -33.38
C ASP A 104 9.90 -5.36 -32.36
N LEU A 105 9.55 -4.11 -32.71
CA LEU A 105 8.73 -3.21 -31.91
C LEU A 105 7.25 -3.67 -31.80
N LYS A 106 6.95 -4.92 -32.18
CA LYS A 106 5.61 -5.51 -32.15
C LYS A 106 5.47 -6.43 -30.95
N SER A 107 4.47 -6.16 -30.12
CA SER A 107 4.09 -6.83 -28.87
C SER A 107 4.83 -6.40 -27.59
N GLN A 108 4.97 -5.08 -27.37
CA GLN A 108 4.87 -4.63 -25.98
C GLN A 108 3.48 -5.05 -25.47
N PRO A 109 3.38 -5.79 -24.36
CA PRO A 109 2.08 -6.15 -23.78
C PRO A 109 1.26 -4.88 -23.53
N GLU A 110 -0.05 -4.94 -23.75
CA GLU A 110 -0.92 -3.79 -23.50
C GLU A 110 -0.99 -3.51 -22.00
N SER A 111 -1.10 -2.24 -21.62
CA SER A 111 -1.14 -1.84 -20.20
C SER A 111 -2.23 -2.61 -19.45
N GLY A 112 -1.90 -3.05 -18.24
CA GLY A 112 -2.79 -3.85 -17.40
C GLY A 112 -2.78 -5.35 -17.67
N GLN A 113 -2.14 -5.82 -18.75
CA GLN A 113 -1.91 -7.25 -18.96
C GLN A 113 -0.82 -7.75 -18.00
N LEU A 114 -0.96 -9.01 -17.57
CA LEU A 114 -0.01 -9.70 -16.71
C LEU A 114 0.64 -10.87 -17.44
N ARG A 115 1.95 -11.01 -17.28
CA ARG A 115 2.74 -12.19 -17.65
C ARG A 115 3.05 -12.99 -16.40
N ASP A 116 2.73 -14.27 -16.40
CA ASP A 116 3.11 -15.19 -15.31
C ASP A 116 4.62 -15.47 -15.38
N LEU A 117 5.33 -15.27 -14.27
CA LEU A 117 6.77 -15.57 -14.12
C LEU A 117 7.01 -16.88 -13.35
N GLY A 118 5.95 -17.60 -12.96
CA GLY A 118 6.01 -18.75 -12.08
C GLY A 118 6.07 -18.35 -10.60
N GLY A 119 5.96 -19.35 -9.72
CA GLY A 119 6.08 -19.11 -8.27
C GLY A 119 5.00 -18.19 -7.68
N LYS A 120 3.84 -18.06 -8.34
CA LYS A 120 2.78 -17.08 -8.00
C LYS A 120 3.27 -15.63 -8.10
N VAL A 121 4.12 -15.33 -9.06
CA VAL A 121 4.58 -13.98 -9.36
C VAL A 121 4.13 -13.60 -10.76
N TRP A 122 3.46 -12.46 -10.87
CA TRP A 122 3.02 -11.88 -12.13
C TRP A 122 3.77 -10.59 -12.41
N GLU A 123 4.07 -10.30 -13.66
CA GLU A 123 4.69 -9.06 -14.10
C GLU A 123 3.76 -8.30 -15.04
N SER A 124 3.55 -7.01 -14.82
CA SER A 124 2.78 -6.18 -15.74
C SER A 124 3.58 -5.73 -16.95
N ALA A 125 2.88 -5.15 -17.92
CA ALA A 125 3.49 -4.53 -19.09
C ALA A 125 4.52 -3.44 -18.74
N ALA A 126 4.35 -2.73 -17.63
CA ALA A 126 5.29 -1.71 -17.17
C ALA A 126 6.48 -2.29 -16.36
N GLY A 127 6.56 -3.62 -16.19
CA GLY A 127 7.64 -4.29 -15.45
C GLY A 127 7.44 -4.33 -13.93
N LEU A 128 6.22 -4.04 -13.44
CA LEU A 128 5.88 -4.18 -12.02
C LEU A 128 5.62 -5.64 -11.68
N LYS A 129 6.12 -6.10 -10.53
CA LYS A 129 5.96 -7.48 -10.07
C LYS A 129 4.97 -7.58 -8.93
N TYR A 130 4.06 -8.54 -9.03
CA TYR A 130 3.03 -8.84 -8.05
C TYR A 130 3.24 -10.27 -7.56
N GLY A 131 3.71 -10.40 -6.32
CA GLY A 131 4.02 -11.70 -5.72
C GLY A 131 3.25 -11.96 -4.42
N PRO A 132 3.56 -13.08 -3.74
CA PRO A 132 2.97 -13.42 -2.44
C PRO A 132 3.23 -12.37 -1.35
N GLY A 133 2.36 -12.37 -0.34
CA GLY A 133 2.42 -11.44 0.81
C GLY A 133 1.15 -10.60 0.93
N SER A 134 1.11 -9.70 1.91
CA SER A 134 -0.09 -9.00 2.43
C SER A 134 -1.04 -9.88 3.26
N GLN A 135 -2.07 -9.28 3.84
CA GLN A 135 -3.09 -10.01 4.62
C GLN A 135 -3.92 -10.93 3.71
N GLU A 136 -4.04 -10.57 2.45
CA GLU A 136 -4.76 -11.29 1.39
C GLU A 136 -3.91 -12.43 0.81
N LYS A 137 -2.74 -12.73 1.37
CA LYS A 137 -1.77 -13.75 0.92
C LYS A 137 -1.10 -13.45 -0.43
N HIS A 138 -1.68 -12.56 -1.24
CA HIS A 138 -1.10 -12.12 -2.51
C HIS A 138 -1.28 -10.62 -2.75
N ARG A 139 -0.26 -9.94 -3.27
CA ARG A 139 -0.26 -8.48 -3.49
C ARG A 139 -1.29 -8.04 -4.52
N LEU A 140 -1.50 -8.84 -5.57
CA LEU A 140 -2.54 -8.58 -6.56
C LEU A 140 -3.94 -8.61 -5.91
N LEU A 141 -4.20 -9.55 -5.00
CA LEU A 141 -5.48 -9.63 -4.29
C LEU A 141 -5.71 -8.41 -3.41
N HIS A 142 -4.66 -7.94 -2.73
CA HIS A 142 -4.73 -6.70 -1.94
C HIS A 142 -5.07 -5.49 -2.82
N ILE A 143 -4.42 -5.34 -3.98
CA ILE A 143 -4.71 -4.25 -4.92
C ILE A 143 -6.15 -4.34 -5.42
N MET A 144 -6.65 -5.54 -5.71
CA MET A 144 -8.02 -5.73 -6.16
C MET A 144 -9.06 -5.40 -5.09
N ARG A 145 -8.70 -5.35 -3.79
CA ARG A 145 -9.59 -4.76 -2.77
C ARG A 145 -9.87 -3.27 -3.00
N HIS A 146 -9.00 -2.57 -3.73
CA HIS A 146 -9.18 -1.19 -4.14
C HIS A 146 -9.91 -1.05 -5.48
N ALA A 147 -10.36 -2.14 -6.11
CA ALA A 147 -11.16 -2.08 -7.34
C ALA A 147 -12.65 -1.82 -7.07
N GLU A 148 -13.09 -2.08 -5.83
CA GLU A 148 -14.47 -1.93 -5.38
C GLU A 148 -14.51 -1.20 -4.03
N ASP A 149 -15.61 -0.47 -3.81
CA ASP A 149 -15.80 0.24 -2.55
C ASP A 149 -16.20 -0.73 -1.43
N GLN A 150 -15.77 -0.41 -0.22
CA GLN A 150 -16.13 -1.12 1.01
C GLN A 150 -16.84 -0.12 1.90
N PRO A 151 -18.15 0.11 1.70
CA PRO A 151 -18.83 1.29 2.22
C PRO A 151 -18.84 1.36 3.75
N ASP A 152 -18.86 0.20 4.40
CA ASP A 152 -18.87 0.07 5.86
C ASP A 152 -17.46 0.05 6.47
N ARG A 153 -16.40 0.11 5.65
CA ARG A 153 -15.01 0.14 6.14
C ARG A 153 -14.75 1.45 6.91
N PRO A 154 -14.25 1.39 8.15
CA PRO A 154 -13.89 2.59 8.90
C PRO A 154 -12.87 3.45 8.16
N GLY A 155 -13.12 4.76 8.12
CA GLY A 155 -12.22 5.74 7.53
C GLY A 155 -12.33 5.86 6.00
N LYS A 156 -11.23 6.32 5.38
CA LYS A 156 -11.11 6.55 3.93
C LYS A 156 -10.61 5.29 3.22
N HIS A 157 -11.15 5.01 2.04
CA HIS A 157 -10.72 3.91 1.18
C HIS A 157 -10.54 4.41 -0.26
N GLY A 158 -9.34 4.38 -0.82
CA GLY A 158 -9.15 4.71 -2.24
C GLY A 158 -9.75 3.61 -3.11
N VAL A 159 -10.60 3.96 -4.08
CA VAL A 159 -11.24 3.01 -5.00
C VAL A 159 -10.96 3.43 -6.43
N PHE A 160 -10.40 2.53 -7.23
CA PHE A 160 -10.04 2.78 -8.63
C PHE A 160 -11.28 2.93 -9.52
N ALA A 161 -11.17 3.81 -10.52
CA ALA A 161 -12.10 3.91 -11.63
C ALA A 161 -11.83 2.74 -12.61
N GLY A 162 -12.35 1.57 -12.27
CA GLY A 162 -12.22 0.36 -13.09
C GLY A 162 -13.41 -0.59 -12.98
N ASN A 163 -14.44 -0.26 -12.19
CA ASN A 163 -15.63 -1.07 -11.97
C ASN A 163 -15.30 -2.54 -11.57
N GLY A 164 -14.29 -2.75 -10.72
CA GLY A 164 -13.84 -4.10 -10.37
C GLY A 164 -12.95 -4.79 -11.40
N GLU A 165 -12.81 -4.25 -12.62
CA GLU A 165 -12.06 -4.90 -13.70
C GLU A 165 -10.54 -4.80 -13.48
N GLN A 166 -9.91 -5.94 -13.26
CA GLN A 166 -8.47 -6.04 -12.99
C GLN A 166 -7.61 -5.34 -14.05
N ILE A 167 -7.89 -5.57 -15.34
CA ILE A 167 -7.08 -5.01 -16.43
C ILE A 167 -7.07 -3.47 -16.40
N LYS A 168 -8.21 -2.84 -16.08
CA LYS A 168 -8.33 -1.37 -15.99
C LYS A 168 -7.58 -0.82 -14.79
N VAL A 169 -7.69 -1.49 -13.64
CA VAL A 169 -6.94 -1.13 -12.42
C VAL A 169 -5.44 -1.21 -12.66
N LEU A 170 -4.98 -2.31 -13.24
CA LEU A 170 -3.56 -2.52 -13.51
C LEU A 170 -3.02 -1.55 -14.57
N ALA A 171 -3.82 -1.19 -15.57
CA ALA A 171 -3.43 -0.18 -16.56
C ALA A 171 -3.19 1.20 -15.93
N LEU A 172 -4.00 1.60 -14.94
CA LEU A 172 -3.78 2.84 -14.19
C LEU A 172 -2.49 2.80 -13.36
N ILE A 173 -2.18 1.64 -12.76
CA ILE A 173 -0.95 1.44 -11.98
C ILE A 173 0.28 1.45 -12.90
N ASP A 174 0.19 0.81 -14.07
CA ASP A 174 1.23 0.84 -15.10
C ASP A 174 1.51 2.27 -15.56
N GLU A 175 0.46 3.04 -15.89
CA GLU A 175 0.58 4.45 -16.27
C GLU A 175 1.26 5.27 -15.16
N ALA A 176 0.80 5.13 -13.92
CA ALA A 176 1.38 5.84 -12.77
C ALA A 176 2.85 5.48 -12.53
N TYR A 177 3.23 4.21 -12.68
CA TYR A 177 4.61 3.79 -12.53
C TYR A 177 5.50 4.35 -13.64
N LEU A 178 5.06 4.30 -14.90
CA LEU A 178 5.80 4.89 -16.02
C LEU A 178 5.97 6.40 -15.85
N GLN A 179 4.96 7.10 -15.32
CA GLN A 179 5.09 8.51 -14.96
C GLN A 179 6.04 8.73 -13.77
N ALA A 180 5.99 7.88 -12.75
CA ALA A 180 6.89 7.94 -11.61
C ALA A 180 8.37 7.81 -12.01
N LEU A 181 8.66 6.95 -12.99
CA LEU A 181 10.01 6.77 -13.55
C LEU A 181 10.48 8.01 -14.33
N LYS A 182 9.58 8.69 -15.04
CA LYS A 182 9.88 9.96 -15.72
C LYS A 182 10.12 11.10 -14.73
N GLY A 183 9.45 11.09 -13.58
CA GLY A 183 9.47 12.15 -12.59
C GLY A 183 8.70 13.39 -13.03
N GLY A 184 8.96 14.53 -12.39
CA GLY A 184 8.32 15.82 -12.69
C GLY A 184 7.46 16.37 -11.55
N ARG A 185 6.79 17.49 -11.81
CA ARG A 185 6.03 18.24 -10.79
C ARG A 185 4.81 17.49 -10.25
N ASN A 186 4.29 16.54 -11.03
CA ASN A 186 3.14 15.70 -10.67
C ASN A 186 3.56 14.41 -9.90
N VAL A 187 4.85 14.21 -9.64
CA VAL A 187 5.38 13.03 -8.94
C VAL A 187 6.04 13.45 -7.64
N GLN A 188 5.58 12.87 -6.54
CA GLN A 188 6.28 12.92 -5.26
C GLN A 188 6.92 11.55 -5.00
N LYS A 189 8.20 11.54 -4.67
CA LYS A 189 8.97 10.33 -4.33
C LYS A 189 9.48 10.46 -2.90
N LYS A 190 9.26 9.43 -2.08
CA LYS A 190 9.79 9.32 -0.73
C LYS A 190 10.44 7.96 -0.52
N GLN A 191 11.63 7.94 0.08
CA GLN A 191 12.29 6.71 0.52
C GLN A 191 11.85 6.39 1.95
N GLU A 192 11.44 5.15 2.19
CA GLU A 192 11.05 4.62 3.51
C GLU A 192 11.74 3.28 3.75
N GLY A 193 12.94 3.32 4.33
CA GLY A 193 13.78 2.13 4.49
C GLY A 193 14.15 1.51 3.14
N ASN A 194 13.82 0.24 2.94
CA ASN A 194 14.01 -0.47 1.67
C ASN A 194 12.88 -0.19 0.64
N ARG A 195 11.86 0.60 1.00
CA ARG A 195 10.72 0.90 0.13
C ARG A 195 10.78 2.29 -0.48
N VAL A 196 10.20 2.42 -1.65
CA VAL A 196 9.94 3.69 -2.32
C VAL A 196 8.44 3.92 -2.35
N VAL A 197 8.00 5.10 -1.91
CA VAL A 197 6.62 5.55 -2.03
C VAL A 197 6.56 6.62 -3.11
N TYR A 198 5.80 6.35 -4.16
CA TYR A 198 5.42 7.34 -5.16
C TYR A 198 4.00 7.81 -4.88
N THR A 199 3.76 9.11 -4.99
CA THR A 199 2.42 9.69 -5.16
C THR A 199 2.41 10.40 -6.50
N VAL A 200 1.62 9.89 -7.43
CA VAL A 200 1.60 10.32 -8.83
C VAL A 200 0.24 10.91 -9.15
N ASP A 201 0.22 12.17 -9.56
CA ASP A 201 -0.98 12.84 -10.07
C ASP A 201 -1.10 12.60 -11.58
N LEU A 202 -2.18 11.93 -11.97
CA LEU A 202 -2.45 11.62 -13.38
C LEU A 202 -3.22 12.73 -14.10
N GLY A 203 -3.60 13.81 -13.41
CA GLY A 203 -4.26 14.98 -14.00
C GLY A 203 -5.70 14.73 -14.48
N ARG A 204 -6.23 13.53 -14.23
CA ARG A 204 -7.60 13.11 -14.57
C ARG A 204 -8.16 12.25 -13.45
N GLN A 205 -9.48 12.13 -13.39
CA GLN A 205 -10.10 11.25 -12.41
C GLN A 205 -9.68 9.80 -12.66
N ILE A 206 -9.18 9.13 -11.62
CA ILE A 206 -8.72 7.73 -11.65
C ILE A 206 -9.42 6.87 -10.61
N GLY A 207 -10.37 7.44 -9.89
CA GLY A 207 -11.06 6.78 -8.81
C GLY A 207 -11.86 7.76 -7.96
N PHE A 208 -12.14 7.33 -6.74
CA PHE A 208 -12.78 8.13 -5.71
C PHE A 208 -12.34 7.67 -4.32
N VAL A 209 -12.61 8.51 -3.32
CA VAL A 209 -12.49 8.12 -1.90
C VAL A 209 -13.82 7.51 -1.47
N GLY A 210 -13.80 6.21 -1.19
CA GLY A 210 -14.88 5.43 -0.58
C GLY A 210 -14.64 5.16 0.91
N GLY A 211 -15.20 4.06 1.40
CA GLY A 211 -15.31 3.78 2.84
C GLY A 211 -16.35 4.66 3.52
N GLN A 212 -16.50 4.53 4.83
CA GLN A 212 -17.48 5.31 5.60
C GLN A 212 -17.31 6.82 5.38
N VAL A 213 -16.06 7.31 5.42
CA VAL A 213 -15.76 8.74 5.22
C VAL A 213 -16.05 9.17 3.80
N GLY A 214 -15.67 8.36 2.80
CA GLY A 214 -15.93 8.66 1.40
C GLY A 214 -17.42 8.75 1.09
N ASN A 215 -18.22 7.83 1.64
CA ASN A 215 -19.67 7.82 1.47
C ASN A 215 -20.34 9.02 2.11
N GLN A 216 -19.91 9.40 3.32
CA GLN A 216 -20.39 10.62 3.98
C GLN A 216 -20.07 11.89 3.18
N GLN A 217 -18.96 11.88 2.44
CA GLN A 217 -18.49 13.01 1.62
C GLN A 217 -19.00 12.99 0.17
N GLY A 218 -19.88 12.04 -0.19
CA GLY A 218 -20.40 11.94 -1.56
C GLY A 218 -19.40 11.39 -2.58
N LYS A 219 -18.47 10.53 -2.15
CA LYS A 219 -17.45 9.86 -2.97
C LYS A 219 -16.58 10.84 -3.77
N PRO A 220 -15.78 11.70 -3.10
CA PRO A 220 -14.98 12.70 -3.80
C PRO A 220 -13.99 12.04 -4.76
N ALA A 221 -13.79 12.68 -5.93
CA ALA A 221 -12.93 12.17 -6.99
C ALA A 221 -11.46 12.10 -6.54
N ALA A 222 -10.79 11.00 -6.91
CA ALA A 222 -9.37 10.78 -6.69
C ALA A 222 -8.60 10.96 -8.01
N TYR A 223 -7.49 11.69 -7.95
CA TYR A 223 -6.66 12.06 -9.10
C TYR A 223 -5.24 11.50 -9.00
N LYS A 224 -4.86 11.04 -7.80
CA LYS A 224 -3.51 10.60 -7.49
C LYS A 224 -3.50 9.12 -7.15
N ILE A 225 -2.43 8.43 -7.54
CA ILE A 225 -2.16 7.06 -7.10
C ILE A 225 -0.99 7.09 -6.14
N ARG A 226 -1.17 6.49 -4.96
CA ARG A 226 -0.07 6.11 -4.09
C ARG A 226 0.39 4.71 -4.47
N LEU A 227 1.66 4.58 -4.84
CA LEU A 227 2.31 3.33 -5.21
C LEU A 227 3.48 3.07 -4.26
N VAL A 228 3.46 1.93 -3.56
CA VAL A 228 4.52 1.54 -2.63
C VAL A 228 5.27 0.35 -3.22
N LEU A 229 6.58 0.51 -3.42
CA LEU A 229 7.43 -0.46 -4.09
C LEU A 229 8.62 -0.89 -3.25
N GLU A 230 9.07 -2.12 -3.50
CA GLU A 230 10.39 -2.62 -3.12
C GLU A 230 11.12 -3.10 -4.38
N GLY A 231 12.02 -2.28 -4.92
CA GLY A 231 12.49 -2.45 -6.29
C GLY A 231 11.34 -2.29 -7.28
N THR A 232 11.07 -3.32 -8.08
CA THR A 232 9.87 -3.38 -8.95
C THR A 232 8.70 -4.17 -8.34
N ASN A 233 8.87 -4.72 -7.12
CA ASN A 233 7.80 -5.47 -6.46
C ASN A 233 6.79 -4.50 -5.86
N VAL A 234 5.51 -4.67 -6.21
CA VAL A 234 4.41 -3.87 -5.70
C VAL A 234 4.01 -4.38 -4.32
N ILE A 235 4.06 -3.49 -3.33
CA ILE A 235 3.61 -3.76 -1.97
C ILE A 235 2.13 -3.45 -1.82
N THR A 236 1.69 -2.31 -2.36
CA THR A 236 0.30 -1.87 -2.48
C THR A 236 0.20 -0.70 -3.46
N ALA A 237 -0.99 -0.46 -4.02
CA ALA A 237 -1.31 0.69 -4.84
C ALA A 237 -2.79 1.07 -4.64
N PHE A 238 -3.08 2.36 -4.46
CA PHE A 238 -4.47 2.83 -4.29
C PHE A 238 -4.63 4.32 -4.63
N PRO A 239 -5.85 4.75 -5.03
CA PRO A 239 -6.19 6.15 -5.24
C PRO A 239 -6.16 7.00 -3.96
N LEU A 240 -5.84 8.29 -4.10
CA LEU A 240 -5.88 9.32 -3.05
C LEU A 240 -6.81 10.48 -3.40
#